data_AF-A0A9C9GDU1-F1
#
_entry.id   AF-A0A9C9GDU1-F1
#
_cell.length_a   1.000
_cell.length_b   1.000
_cell.length_c   1.000
_cell.angle_alpha   90.00
_cell.angle_beta   90.00
_cell.angle_gamma   90.00
#
_symmetry.space_group_name_H-M   'P 1'
#
loop_
_entity.id
_entity.type
_entity.pdbx_description
1 polymer ?
#
loop_
_entity_poly.entity_id
_entity_poly.type
_entity_poly.pdbx_seq_one_letter_code
_entity_poly.pdbx_strand_id
1 'polypeptide(L)'
;VEKELPHYYNTTLLIGPNGSLAGAYRKIHLFGYQSEESKILTPGNDIYMLQTVYGKWGFSTCYDLRFPEVYREMSDAGVDTIFVVAAWPMARLEHWELFNRTRALENLAYLVSCNCSGETGGVRLAGSSMAVDPWGEITAKAGFTEELLTVNIDPLKTKKIRADFPVLADRRIFRS
;
A
#
# COMPACT_ATOMS: atom_id res chain seq x y z
N VAL A 1 -3.80 12.87 -10.62
CA VAL A 1 -2.52 13.56 -10.87
C VAL A 1 -2.60 14.91 -10.20
N GLU A 2 -1.73 15.16 -9.23
CA GLU A 2 -1.53 16.46 -8.60
C GLU A 2 -0.64 17.33 -9.49
N LYS A 3 -0.90 18.63 -9.54
CA LYS A 3 -0.18 19.59 -10.38
C LYS A 3 0.52 20.62 -9.51
N GLU A 4 1.84 20.71 -9.64
CA GLU A 4 2.66 21.72 -9.01
C GLU A 4 3.71 22.16 -10.03
N LEU A 5 3.31 22.99 -10.99
CA LEU A 5 4.09 23.27 -12.19
C LEU A 5 5.53 23.71 -11.86
N PRO A 6 6.56 23.17 -12.54
CA PRO A 6 6.48 22.30 -13.72
C PRO A 6 6.24 20.80 -13.44
N HIS A 7 6.03 20.42 -12.18
CA HIS A 7 5.92 19.02 -11.73
C HIS A 7 4.49 18.48 -11.72
N TYR A 8 4.39 17.17 -11.91
CA TYR A 8 3.15 16.40 -11.85
C TYR A 8 3.37 15.16 -11.00
N TYR A 9 2.46 14.84 -10.08
CA TYR A 9 2.63 13.72 -9.16
C TYR A 9 1.46 12.73 -9.25
N ASN A 10 1.78 11.44 -9.06
CA ASN A 10 0.78 10.42 -8.79
C ASN A 10 0.50 10.43 -7.28
N THR A 11 -0.59 11.10 -6.90
CA THR A 11 -0.88 11.42 -5.49
C THR A 11 -2.11 10.67 -5.01
N THR A 12 -1.92 9.89 -3.95
CA THR A 12 -3.00 9.29 -3.15
C THR A 12 -3.48 10.32 -2.14
N LEU A 13 -4.76 10.67 -2.20
CA LEU A 13 -5.37 11.63 -1.29
C LEU A 13 -6.13 10.90 -0.19
N LEU A 14 -6.00 11.40 1.02
CA LEU A 14 -6.80 10.97 2.15
C LEU A 14 -7.81 12.06 2.48
N ILE A 15 -9.09 11.75 2.33
CA ILE A 15 -10.19 12.68 2.62
C ILE A 15 -10.83 12.27 3.95
N GLY A 16 -10.90 13.21 4.88
CA GLY A 16 -11.49 13.02 6.20
C GLY A 16 -13.03 12.98 6.17
N PRO A 17 -13.67 12.57 7.27
CA PRO A 17 -15.12 12.39 7.35
C PRO A 17 -15.92 13.69 7.16
N ASN A 18 -15.30 14.85 7.37
CA ASN A 18 -15.89 16.17 7.10
C ASN A 18 -15.61 16.68 5.68
N GLY A 19 -15.04 15.85 4.80
CA GLY A 19 -14.65 16.22 3.44
C GLY A 19 -13.32 16.98 3.33
N SER A 20 -12.62 17.24 4.44
CA SER A 20 -11.31 17.92 4.40
C SER A 20 -10.20 17.00 3.88
N LEU A 21 -9.19 17.58 3.24
CA LEU A 21 -7.96 16.87 2.88
C LEU A 21 -7.16 16.60 4.16
N ALA A 22 -7.17 15.36 4.63
CA ALA A 22 -6.45 14.92 5.83
C ALA A 22 -5.00 14.51 5.54
N GLY A 23 -4.65 14.31 4.27
CA GLY A 23 -3.31 13.91 3.87
C GLY A 23 -3.15 13.69 2.37
N ALA A 24 -1.90 13.70 1.93
CA ALA A 24 -1.52 13.40 0.56
C ALA A 24 -0.21 12.61 0.56
N TYR A 25 -0.19 11.51 -0.20
CA TYR A 25 0.99 10.70 -0.44
C TYR A 25 1.35 10.74 -1.91
N ARG A 26 2.53 11.25 -2.25
CA ARG A 26 3.07 11.23 -3.61
C ARG A 26 3.83 9.91 -3.81
N LYS A 27 3.43 9.13 -4.82
CA LYS A 27 4.05 7.84 -5.17
C LYS A 27 5.56 8.00 -5.32
N ILE A 28 6.32 7.22 -4.57
CA ILE A 28 7.79 7.30 -4.57
C ILE A 28 8.35 6.60 -5.80
N HIS A 29 7.87 5.38 -6.10
CA HIS A 29 8.41 4.58 -7.19
C HIS A 29 7.55 4.70 -8.44
N LEU A 30 8.01 5.46 -9.43
CA LEU A 30 7.31 5.57 -10.72
C LEU A 30 7.51 4.31 -11.58
N PHE A 31 6.47 3.89 -12.27
CA PHE A 31 6.48 2.72 -13.14
C PHE A 31 6.99 3.08 -14.54
N GLY A 32 8.19 2.63 -14.90
CA GLY A 32 8.79 2.92 -16.21
C GLY A 32 8.62 1.84 -17.28
N TYR A 33 8.19 0.63 -16.92
CA TYR A 33 8.13 -0.49 -17.88
C TYR A 33 6.90 -0.39 -18.78
N GLN A 34 7.10 -0.14 -20.08
CA GLN A 34 6.01 0.05 -21.05
C GLN A 34 5.00 1.11 -20.60
N SER A 35 5.48 2.12 -19.87
CA SER A 35 4.68 3.21 -19.34
C SER A 35 5.50 4.49 -19.34
N GLU A 36 4.85 5.59 -19.69
CA GLU A 36 5.47 6.91 -19.69
C GLU A 36 5.44 7.56 -18.30
N GLU A 37 4.91 6.90 -17.26
CA GLU A 37 4.74 7.49 -15.90
C GLU A 37 6.06 8.10 -15.39
N SER A 38 7.16 7.37 -15.50
CA SER A 38 8.50 7.84 -15.09
C SER A 38 9.06 9.02 -15.90
N LYS A 39 8.51 9.29 -17.10
CA LYS A 39 8.94 10.40 -17.96
C LYS A 39 8.09 11.66 -17.76
N ILE A 40 6.83 11.49 -17.36
CA ILE A 40 5.86 12.59 -17.25
C ILE A 40 5.59 13.02 -15.82
N LEU A 41 5.84 12.14 -14.84
CA LEU A 41 5.62 12.42 -13.42
C LEU A 41 6.94 12.60 -12.68
N THR A 42 6.86 13.34 -11.58
CA THR A 42 7.92 13.51 -10.59
C THR A 42 7.68 12.53 -9.44
N PRO A 43 8.70 11.80 -8.97
CA PRO A 43 8.55 10.90 -7.84
C PRO A 43 8.32 11.70 -6.55
N GLY A 44 7.56 11.11 -5.62
CA GLY A 44 7.60 11.52 -4.21
C GLY A 44 8.94 11.13 -3.57
N ASN A 45 9.24 11.72 -2.42
CA ASN A 45 10.52 11.58 -1.72
C ASN A 45 10.37 11.06 -0.28
N ASP A 46 9.15 10.96 0.25
CA ASP A 46 8.90 10.64 1.64
C ASP A 46 7.73 9.66 1.79
N ILE A 47 7.81 8.79 2.80
CA ILE A 47 6.65 8.00 3.24
C ILE A 47 5.61 8.92 3.88
N TYR A 48 4.33 8.62 3.70
CA TYR A 48 3.25 9.30 4.40
C TYR A 48 2.62 8.39 5.44
N MET A 49 2.38 8.95 6.62
CA MET A 49 1.72 8.26 7.72
C MET A 49 0.71 9.17 8.39
N LEU A 50 -0.37 8.59 8.91
CA LEU A 50 -1.37 9.30 9.69
C LEU A 50 -1.62 8.58 11.03
N GLN A 51 -1.50 9.33 12.13
CA GLN A 51 -1.99 8.85 13.42
C GLN A 51 -3.51 9.00 13.47
N THR A 52 -4.21 7.91 13.78
CA THR A 52 -5.67 7.90 13.97
C THR A 52 -6.03 7.31 15.34
N VAL A 53 -7.32 7.35 15.69
CA VAL A 53 -7.85 6.64 16.86
C VAL A 53 -7.81 5.12 16.72
N TYR A 54 -7.65 4.61 15.50
CA TYR A 54 -7.62 3.18 15.17
C TYR A 54 -6.19 2.63 15.02
N GLY A 55 -5.17 3.47 15.17
CA GLY A 55 -3.78 3.08 14.92
C GLY A 55 -3.06 4.05 14.00
N LYS A 56 -1.82 3.71 13.68
CA LYS A 56 -0.96 4.49 12.79
C LYS A 56 -1.00 3.90 11.38
N TRP A 57 -1.53 4.67 10.44
CA TRP A 57 -1.74 4.24 9.07
C TRP A 57 -0.59 4.68 8.17
N GLY A 58 -0.16 3.79 7.27
CA GLY A 58 0.80 4.08 6.20
C GLY A 58 0.16 3.93 4.82
N PHE A 59 0.73 4.60 3.82
CA PHE A 59 0.15 4.67 2.47
C PHE A 59 1.20 4.40 1.41
N SER A 60 0.85 3.59 0.41
CA SER A 60 1.69 3.31 -0.76
C SER A 60 0.84 3.19 -2.03
N THR A 61 1.46 3.34 -3.19
CA THR A 61 0.74 3.35 -4.47
C THR A 61 1.34 2.35 -5.45
N CYS A 62 0.56 1.32 -5.78
CA CYS A 62 0.81 0.36 -6.85
C CYS A 62 2.25 -0.17 -6.85
N TYR A 63 3.12 0.39 -7.71
CA TYR A 63 4.49 -0.06 -7.94
C TYR A 63 5.37 -0.04 -6.69
N ASP A 64 5.05 0.79 -5.69
CA ASP A 64 5.71 0.80 -4.39
C ASP A 64 5.73 -0.60 -3.73
N LEU A 65 4.73 -1.46 -3.95
CA LEU A 65 4.68 -2.84 -3.43
C LEU A 65 5.94 -3.66 -3.71
N ARG A 66 6.68 -3.33 -4.78
CA ARG A 66 7.90 -4.04 -5.15
C ARG A 66 9.11 -3.70 -4.28
N PHE A 67 9.06 -2.59 -3.55
CA PHE A 67 10.18 -2.02 -2.82
C PHE A 67 9.96 -2.20 -1.32
N PRO A 68 10.51 -3.26 -0.71
CA PRO A 68 10.30 -3.54 0.72
C PRO A 68 10.74 -2.40 1.62
N GLU A 69 11.71 -1.58 1.20
CA GLU A 69 12.30 -0.48 1.94
C GLU A 69 11.24 0.53 2.42
N VAL A 70 10.26 0.86 1.57
CA VAL A 70 9.14 1.75 1.91
C VAL A 70 8.33 1.21 3.10
N TYR A 71 8.07 -0.09 3.09
CA TYR A 71 7.29 -0.76 4.13
C TYR A 71 8.10 -0.97 5.40
N ARG A 72 9.43 -1.11 5.28
CA ARG A 72 10.35 -1.16 6.42
C ARG A 72 10.41 0.19 7.12
N GLU A 73 10.55 1.29 6.40
CA GLU A 73 10.49 2.64 6.96
C GLU A 73 9.15 2.89 7.67
N MET A 74 8.03 2.45 7.09
CA MET A 74 6.72 2.51 7.76
C MET A 74 6.68 1.66 9.05
N SER A 75 7.21 0.44 9.01
CA SER A 75 7.26 -0.47 10.16
C SER A 75 8.10 0.12 11.29
N ASP A 76 9.25 0.70 10.97
CA ASP A 76 10.18 1.36 11.91
C ASP A 76 9.53 2.59 12.56
N ALA A 77 8.72 3.31 11.79
CA ALA A 77 7.92 4.40 12.29
C ALA A 77 6.66 3.96 13.06
N GLY A 78 6.45 2.66 13.25
CA GLY A 78 5.36 2.12 14.07
C GLY A 78 4.00 2.03 13.36
N VAL A 79 3.96 2.06 12.02
CA VAL A 79 2.73 1.82 11.26
C VAL A 79 2.19 0.43 11.57
N ASP A 80 0.89 0.34 11.84
CA ASP A 80 0.18 -0.90 12.18
C ASP A 80 -0.79 -1.37 11.09
N THR A 81 -1.17 -0.46 10.19
CA THR A 81 -2.07 -0.70 9.06
C THR A 81 -1.56 0.04 7.82
N ILE A 82 -1.46 -0.65 6.69
CA ILE A 82 -0.94 -0.11 5.44
C ILE A 82 -2.04 -0.15 4.38
N PHE A 83 -2.27 0.98 3.73
CA PHE A 83 -3.20 1.10 2.61
C PHE A 83 -2.45 1.16 1.29
N VAL A 84 -2.87 0.35 0.33
CA VAL A 84 -2.32 0.31 -1.02
C VAL A 84 -3.41 0.58 -2.02
N VAL A 85 -3.25 1.63 -2.83
CA VAL A 85 -4.14 1.88 -3.98
C VAL A 85 -3.41 1.57 -5.29
N ALA A 86 -4.09 0.91 -6.23
CA ALA A 86 -3.43 0.40 -7.43
C ALA A 86 -4.33 0.32 -8.66
N ALA A 87 -3.64 0.26 -9.81
CA ALA A 87 -4.16 -0.21 -11.10
C ALA A 87 -3.20 -1.29 -11.63
N TRP A 88 -3.12 -2.39 -10.90
CA TRP A 88 -2.23 -3.52 -11.17
C TRP A 88 -2.83 -4.45 -12.24
N PRO A 89 -2.05 -4.84 -13.27
CA PRO A 89 -2.59 -5.60 -14.39
C PRO A 89 -2.78 -7.08 -14.09
N MET A 90 -3.77 -7.68 -14.74
CA MET A 90 -4.10 -9.11 -14.69
C MET A 90 -2.89 -9.99 -15.04
N ALA A 91 -2.06 -9.56 -16.00
CA ALA A 91 -0.84 -10.27 -16.40
C ALA A 91 0.20 -10.43 -15.27
N ARG A 92 0.04 -9.73 -14.15
CA ARG A 92 0.91 -9.81 -12.97
C ARG A 92 0.13 -10.09 -11.69
N LEU A 93 -1.01 -10.78 -11.79
CA LEU A 93 -1.87 -11.12 -10.64
C LEU A 93 -1.11 -11.83 -9.53
N GLU A 94 -0.27 -12.82 -9.85
CA GLU A 94 0.47 -13.57 -8.83
C GLU A 94 1.45 -12.67 -8.04
N HIS A 95 2.09 -11.70 -8.71
CA HIS A 95 2.92 -10.72 -8.03
C HIS A 95 2.11 -9.84 -7.08
N TRP A 96 0.90 -9.44 -7.49
CA TRP A 96 0.01 -8.65 -6.65
C TRP A 96 -0.33 -9.42 -5.37
N GLU A 97 -0.78 -10.67 -5.49
CA GLU A 97 -1.14 -11.49 -4.33
C GLU A 97 0.05 -11.77 -3.42
N LEU A 98 1.21 -12.09 -4.01
CA LEU A 98 2.43 -12.38 -3.26
C LEU A 98 2.94 -11.15 -2.50
N PHE A 99 3.04 -9.98 -3.15
CA PHE A 99 3.57 -8.79 -2.49
C PHE A 99 2.67 -8.31 -1.37
N ASN A 100 1.35 -8.26 -1.57
CA ASN A 100 0.43 -7.85 -0.49
C ASN A 100 0.60 -8.73 0.76
N ARG A 101 0.68 -10.06 0.59
CA ARG A 101 0.91 -10.97 1.72
C ARG A 101 2.29 -10.82 2.34
N THR A 102 3.31 -10.68 1.51
CA THR A 102 4.70 -10.54 1.96
C THR A 102 4.86 -9.26 2.79
N ARG A 103 4.35 -8.12 2.31
CA ARG A 103 4.46 -6.83 3.02
C ARG A 103 3.71 -6.83 4.35
N ALA A 104 2.56 -7.49 4.43
CA ALA A 104 1.82 -7.65 5.68
C ALA A 104 2.61 -8.48 6.71
N LEU A 105 3.01 -9.69 6.31
CA LEU A 105 3.69 -10.65 7.17
C LEU A 105 5.05 -10.13 7.63
N GLU A 106 5.89 -9.65 6.71
CA GLU A 106 7.27 -9.32 7.03
C GLU A 106 7.39 -8.09 7.94
N ASN A 107 6.38 -7.22 7.93
CA ASN A 107 6.31 -5.99 8.73
C ASN A 107 5.37 -6.12 9.94
N LEU A 108 4.78 -7.31 10.14
CA LEU A 108 3.75 -7.57 11.14
C LEU A 108 2.73 -6.42 11.19
N ALA A 109 2.09 -6.13 10.05
CA ALA A 109 1.11 -5.05 9.92
C ALA A 109 -0.07 -5.53 9.08
N TYR A 110 -1.25 -4.97 9.31
CA TYR A 110 -2.34 -5.14 8.36
C TYR A 110 -1.97 -4.49 7.03
N LEU A 111 -2.40 -5.11 5.94
CA LEU A 111 -2.32 -4.51 4.62
C LEU A 111 -3.67 -4.60 3.93
N VAL A 112 -4.26 -3.45 3.65
CA VAL A 112 -5.52 -3.30 2.92
C VAL A 112 -5.21 -2.71 1.55
N SER A 113 -5.54 -3.46 0.51
CA SER A 113 -5.19 -3.12 -0.86
C SER A 113 -6.43 -3.04 -1.73
N CYS A 114 -6.56 -1.92 -2.45
CA CYS A 114 -7.64 -1.66 -3.38
C CYS A 114 -7.04 -1.50 -4.78
N ASN A 115 -7.48 -2.36 -5.69
CA ASN A 115 -7.01 -2.38 -7.06
C ASN A 115 -8.18 -2.17 -8.02
N CYS A 116 -7.95 -1.43 -9.09
CA CYS A 116 -8.92 -1.29 -10.17
C CYS A 116 -9.19 -2.64 -10.87
N SER A 117 -10.41 -2.79 -11.38
CA SER A 117 -10.87 -3.90 -12.23
C SER A 117 -11.23 -3.40 -13.63
N GLY A 118 -11.47 -4.33 -14.56
CA GLY A 118 -11.86 -4.00 -15.94
C GLY A 118 -10.66 -3.77 -16.87
N GLU A 119 -10.82 -2.91 -17.86
CA GLU A 119 -9.78 -2.63 -18.86
C GLU A 119 -9.53 -1.12 -18.98
N THR A 120 -8.26 -0.72 -19.06
CA THR A 120 -7.86 0.67 -19.30
C THR A 120 -6.67 0.72 -20.24
N GLY A 121 -6.75 1.52 -21.31
CA GLY A 121 -5.66 1.67 -22.28
C GLY A 121 -5.18 0.34 -22.89
N GLY A 122 -6.09 -0.61 -23.13
CA GLY A 122 -5.76 -1.96 -23.62
C GLY A 122 -5.12 -2.89 -22.58
N VAL A 123 -5.04 -2.48 -21.32
CA VAL A 123 -4.52 -3.27 -20.21
C VAL A 123 -5.67 -3.75 -19.34
N ARG A 124 -5.85 -5.07 -19.26
CA ARG A 124 -6.78 -5.70 -18.31
C ARG A 124 -6.22 -5.59 -16.89
N LEU A 125 -6.97 -4.98 -16.00
CA LEU A 125 -6.64 -4.81 -14.59
C LEU A 125 -7.09 -6.02 -13.78
N ALA A 126 -6.38 -6.31 -12.70
CA ALA A 126 -6.52 -7.57 -11.99
C ALA A 126 -7.76 -7.62 -11.07
N GLY A 127 -8.31 -6.47 -10.65
CA GLY A 127 -9.17 -6.47 -9.45
C GLY A 127 -8.40 -7.11 -8.29
N SER A 128 -8.96 -8.14 -7.67
CA SER A 128 -8.29 -8.92 -6.62
C SER A 128 -7.83 -8.05 -5.43
N SER A 129 -8.58 -6.98 -5.14
CA SER A 129 -8.42 -6.21 -3.90
C SER A 129 -8.47 -7.15 -2.70
N MET A 130 -7.66 -6.90 -1.67
CA MET A 130 -7.61 -7.80 -0.52
C MET A 130 -7.24 -7.09 0.77
N ALA A 131 -7.65 -7.67 1.89
CA ALA A 131 -7.10 -7.38 3.21
C ALA A 131 -6.29 -8.58 3.68
N VAL A 132 -5.08 -8.30 4.16
CA VAL A 132 -4.17 -9.28 4.74
C VAL A 132 -3.88 -8.85 6.17
N ASP A 133 -3.92 -9.80 7.09
CA ASP A 133 -3.58 -9.56 8.50
C ASP A 133 -2.07 -9.55 8.76
N PRO A 134 -1.63 -9.17 9.97
CA PRO A 134 -0.21 -9.15 10.32
C PRO A 134 0.48 -10.52 10.31
N TRP A 135 -0.26 -11.62 10.16
CA TRP A 135 0.26 -12.98 10.04
C TRP A 135 0.30 -13.48 8.59
N GLY A 136 0.01 -12.61 7.62
CA GLY A 136 0.04 -12.95 6.19
C GLY A 136 -1.18 -13.72 5.69
N GLU A 137 -2.22 -13.83 6.52
CA GLU A 137 -3.49 -14.47 6.16
C GLU A 137 -4.38 -13.48 5.42
N ILE A 138 -4.93 -13.91 4.28
CA ILE A 138 -5.91 -13.12 3.54
C ILE A 138 -7.23 -13.20 4.30
N THR A 139 -7.67 -12.09 4.91
CA THR A 139 -8.93 -12.03 5.67
C THR A 139 -10.13 -11.70 4.80
N ALA A 140 -9.89 -11.10 3.63
CA ALA A 140 -10.91 -10.80 2.64
C ALA A 140 -10.25 -10.62 1.27
N LYS A 141 -10.95 -11.03 0.20
CA LYS A 141 -10.47 -10.94 -1.17
C LYS A 141 -11.62 -10.73 -2.14
N ALA A 142 -11.47 -9.74 -3.00
CA ALA A 142 -12.32 -9.46 -4.14
C ALA A 142 -11.99 -10.42 -5.31
N GLY A 143 -12.95 -10.68 -6.18
CA GLY A 143 -12.77 -11.24 -7.50
C GLY A 143 -12.14 -10.26 -8.49
N PHE A 144 -12.34 -10.53 -9.78
CA PHE A 144 -11.64 -9.83 -10.88
C PHE A 144 -12.44 -8.67 -11.49
N THR A 145 -13.67 -8.46 -11.02
CA THR A 145 -14.63 -7.48 -11.57
C THR A 145 -14.94 -6.41 -10.54
N GLU A 146 -15.77 -5.44 -10.93
CA GLU A 146 -16.23 -4.40 -10.01
C GLU A 146 -17.00 -5.02 -8.83
N GLU A 147 -16.62 -4.64 -7.61
CA GLU A 147 -17.33 -5.01 -6.39
C GLU A 147 -16.98 -4.09 -5.22
N LEU A 148 -17.81 -4.15 -4.17
CA LEU A 148 -17.51 -3.55 -2.87
C LEU A 148 -17.08 -4.64 -1.88
N LEU A 149 -15.82 -4.62 -1.48
CA LEU A 149 -15.30 -5.47 -0.42
C LEU A 149 -15.28 -4.71 0.91
N THR A 150 -16.03 -5.20 1.90
CA THR A 150 -16.02 -4.66 3.27
C THR A 150 -15.20 -5.56 4.19
N VAL A 151 -14.33 -4.96 4.99
CA VAL A 151 -13.40 -5.69 5.87
C VAL A 151 -13.43 -5.11 7.27
N ASN A 152 -13.33 -5.98 8.29
CA ASN A 152 -13.19 -5.57 9.68
C ASN A 152 -11.73 -5.67 10.10
N ILE A 153 -11.16 -4.56 10.59
CA ILE A 153 -9.80 -4.51 11.10
C ILE A 153 -9.86 -4.41 12.62
N ASP A 154 -9.18 -5.34 13.31
CA ASP A 154 -8.96 -5.23 14.76
C ASP A 154 -7.71 -4.36 15.00
N PRO A 155 -7.87 -3.12 15.53
CA PRO A 155 -6.74 -2.21 15.74
C PRO A 155 -5.74 -2.72 16.79
N LEU A 156 -6.10 -3.74 17.58
CA LEU A 156 -5.22 -4.32 18.61
C LEU A 156 -4.42 -5.52 18.11
N LYS A 157 -4.84 -6.19 17.04
CA LYS A 157 -4.20 -7.44 16.57
C LYS A 157 -2.72 -7.25 16.22
N THR A 158 -2.38 -6.17 15.52
CA THR A 158 -0.97 -5.85 15.19
C THR A 158 -0.10 -5.71 16.43
N LYS A 159 -0.59 -4.97 17.44
CA LYS A 159 0.14 -4.77 18.70
C LYS A 159 0.35 -6.08 19.45
N LYS A 160 -0.70 -6.91 19.51
CA LYS A 160 -0.64 -8.24 20.14
C LYS A 160 0.39 -9.14 19.44
N ILE A 161 0.32 -9.25 18.12
CA ILE A 161 1.25 -10.09 17.33
C ILE A 161 2.70 -9.62 17.51
N ARG A 162 2.96 -8.30 17.50
CA ARG A 162 4.32 -7.78 17.72
C ARG A 162 4.84 -8.01 19.13
N ALA A 163 3.95 -8.08 20.13
CA ALA A 163 4.33 -8.42 21.50
C ALA A 163 4.61 -9.93 21.66
N ASP A 164 3.77 -10.78 21.05
CA ASP A 164 3.89 -12.23 21.13
C ASP A 164 5.05 -12.78 20.27
N PHE A 165 5.32 -12.15 19.12
CA PHE A 165 6.40 -12.50 18.18
C PHE A 165 7.21 -11.25 17.76
N PRO A 166 8.17 -10.79 18.60
CA PRO A 166 8.87 -9.51 18.41
C PRO A 166 10.00 -9.54 17.36
N VAL A 167 9.82 -10.29 16.26
CA VAL A 167 10.86 -10.53 15.23
C VAL A 167 11.42 -9.26 14.59
N LEU A 168 10.65 -8.17 14.58
CA LEU A 168 11.11 -6.89 14.03
C LEU A 168 12.31 -6.32 14.79
N ALA A 169 12.45 -6.66 16.08
CA ALA A 169 13.58 -6.28 16.92
C ALA A 169 14.85 -7.13 16.65
N ASP A 170 14.70 -8.30 16.04
CA ASP A 170 15.81 -9.21 15.73
C ASP A 170 16.56 -8.81 14.45
N ARG A 171 16.06 -7.82 13.70
CA ARG A 171 16.67 -7.36 12.45
C ARG A 171 18.09 -6.84 12.69
N ARG A 172 19.01 -7.23 11.82
CA ARG A 172 20.37 -6.67 11.72
C ARG A 172 20.46 -5.84 10.45
N ILE A 173 20.66 -4.53 10.60
CA ILE A 173 20.75 -3.59 9.48
C ILE A 173 22.23 -3.39 9.13
N PHE A 174 22.62 -3.85 7.94
CA PHE A 174 23.96 -3.61 7.40
C PHE A 174 23.92 -2.30 6.62
N ARG A 175 24.47 -1.22 7.18
CA ARG A 175 24.70 0.03 6.45
C ARG A 175 26.08 -0.03 5.82
N SER A 176 26.16 0.13 4.50
CA SER A 176 27.41 0.40 3.76
C SER A 176 27.75 1.87 3.81
#